data_AF-A0A6N2DNB6-F1
#
_entry.id   AF-A0A6N2DNB6-F1
#
_cell.length_a   1.000
_cell.length_b   1.000
_cell.length_c   1.000
_cell.angle_alpha   90.00
_cell.angle_beta   90.00
_cell.angle_gamma   90.00
#
_symmetry.space_group_name_H-M   'P 1'
#
loop_
_entity.id
_entity.type
_entity.pdbx_description
1 polymer ?
#
loop_
_entity_poly.entity_id
_entity_poly.type
_entity_poly.pdbx_seq_one_letter_code
_entity_poly.pdbx_strand_id
1 'polypeptide(L)'
;ALGVTSVVDEADFDAERWYRILQDEEVSVWYTAPTAVRMMMRAGTDLAASYGHPSLRFIASVGEPLNPEAVRWGVEAFGLPIHDNWWQTETGGIMIANIAATDIKPGSMGRPLPGVEVGILRRDEHGKVVVHDGAAEEIPLPVDGGPMIEGELALRPGWPSMFRGYLDEPERTEACFAGGWYLSGDLARRDADGYVWFVGRGDDVISSAGHLIGPFEVESALMEHPAVAEAGVIGVPDPVSGELVKAFVALRPGHEPTPELLAELTGFARKRLGAVVAPKQIEFNDDLPKTKSGKIVRRLLRARELGLPEGDLSTLEGR
;
A
#
# COMPACT_ATOMS: atom_id res chain seq x y z
N ALA A 1 -21.36 30.16 -1.25
CA ALA A 1 -20.89 29.25 -2.33
C ALA A 1 -20.60 27.90 -1.69
N LEU A 2 -21.11 26.78 -2.24
CA LEU A 2 -20.88 25.42 -1.71
C LEU A 2 -19.61 24.79 -2.32
N GLY A 3 -18.60 25.61 -2.63
CA GLY A 3 -17.32 25.16 -3.17
C GLY A 3 -16.24 25.26 -2.10
N VAL A 4 -15.18 24.48 -2.26
CA VAL A 4 -13.95 24.57 -1.45
C VAL A 4 -12.83 25.18 -2.29
N THR A 5 -11.88 25.84 -1.64
CA THR A 5 -10.63 26.29 -2.28
C THR A 5 -9.65 25.12 -2.32
N SER A 6 -9.01 24.91 -3.47
CA SER A 6 -7.98 23.89 -3.65
C SER A 6 -6.67 24.57 -4.01
N VAL A 7 -5.58 24.13 -3.38
CA VAL A 7 -4.22 24.54 -3.70
C VAL A 7 -3.67 23.63 -4.78
N VAL A 8 -3.08 24.20 -5.83
CA VAL A 8 -2.42 23.48 -6.92
C VAL A 8 -0.94 23.85 -6.89
N ASP A 9 -0.08 22.88 -6.61
CA ASP A 9 1.37 23.00 -6.70
C ASP A 9 1.85 22.21 -7.93
N GLU A 10 2.51 22.88 -8.87
CA GLU A 10 2.98 22.27 -10.12
C GLU A 10 4.41 21.70 -10.02
N ALA A 11 5.13 22.02 -8.95
CA ALA A 11 6.54 21.70 -8.82
C ALA A 11 6.77 20.33 -8.17
N ASP A 12 7.92 19.71 -8.47
CA ASP A 12 8.36 18.47 -7.85
C ASP A 12 8.47 18.60 -6.33
N PHE A 13 8.26 17.49 -5.61
CA PHE A 13 8.22 17.48 -4.16
C PHE A 13 9.43 18.20 -3.53
N ASP A 14 9.12 19.15 -2.64
CA ASP A 14 10.09 19.83 -1.77
C ASP A 14 9.46 20.02 -0.39
N ALA A 15 10.08 19.46 0.64
CA ALA A 15 9.48 19.43 1.98
C ALA A 15 9.28 20.84 2.54
N GLU A 16 10.26 21.74 2.39
CA GLU A 16 10.15 23.12 2.89
C GLU A 16 9.05 23.90 2.19
N ARG A 17 8.94 23.80 0.86
CA ARG A 17 7.87 24.45 0.11
C ARG A 17 6.51 23.92 0.54
N TRP A 18 6.37 22.61 0.74
CA TRP A 18 5.12 22.03 1.22
C TRP A 18 4.76 22.53 2.62
N TYR A 19 5.71 22.62 3.55
CA TYR A 19 5.45 23.22 4.86
C TYR A 19 5.06 24.70 4.76
N ARG A 20 5.72 25.50 3.90
CA ARG A 20 5.31 26.88 3.61
C ARG A 20 3.91 26.95 3.03
N ILE A 21 3.54 26.07 2.09
CA ILE A 21 2.18 26.00 1.55
C ILE A 21 1.17 25.71 2.67
N LEU A 22 1.44 24.73 3.54
CA LEU A 22 0.54 24.40 4.65
C LEU A 22 0.33 25.61 5.58
N GLN A 23 1.39 26.38 5.84
CA GLN A 23 1.36 27.56 6.69
C GLN A 23 0.70 28.77 6.01
N ASP A 24 1.26 29.20 4.88
CA ASP A 24 1.00 30.49 4.24
C ASP A 24 -0.35 30.49 3.50
N GLU A 25 -0.77 29.35 2.97
CA GLU A 25 -2.09 29.17 2.33
C GLU A 25 -3.16 28.68 3.32
N GLU A 26 -2.84 28.63 4.62
CA GLU A 26 -3.74 28.22 5.71
C GLU A 26 -4.48 26.90 5.43
N VAL A 27 -3.75 25.90 4.90
CA VAL A 27 -4.33 24.62 4.46
C VAL A 27 -5.02 23.93 5.64
N SER A 28 -6.32 23.68 5.51
CA SER A 28 -7.10 23.01 6.55
C SER A 28 -7.23 21.50 6.38
N VAL A 29 -7.12 21.01 5.15
CA VAL A 29 -7.19 19.58 4.81
C VAL A 29 -6.03 19.28 3.88
N TRP A 30 -5.13 18.41 4.31
CA TRP A 30 -3.99 17.97 3.51
C TRP A 30 -4.18 16.53 3.07
N TYR A 31 -4.16 16.31 1.76
CA TYR A 31 -4.36 15.00 1.15
C TYR A 31 -3.16 14.69 0.24
N THR A 32 -2.42 13.63 0.55
CA THR A 32 -1.13 13.35 -0.09
C THR A 32 -0.89 11.85 -0.26
N ALA A 33 0.21 11.45 -0.90
CA ALA A 33 0.60 10.05 -1.05
C ALA A 33 1.54 9.60 0.10
N PRO A 34 1.53 8.30 0.49
CA PRO A 34 2.48 7.77 1.46
C PRO A 34 3.94 8.04 1.11
N THR A 35 4.29 8.07 -0.18
CA THR A 35 5.66 8.38 -0.62
C THR A 35 6.12 9.76 -0.16
N ALA A 36 5.31 10.79 -0.37
CA ALA A 36 5.65 12.14 0.09
C ALA A 36 5.75 12.19 1.62
N VAL A 37 4.87 11.48 2.32
CA VAL A 37 4.97 11.35 3.79
C VAL A 37 6.29 10.71 4.20
N ARG A 38 6.73 9.62 3.56
CA ARG A 38 8.04 8.99 3.83
C ARG A 38 9.21 9.94 3.57
N MET A 39 9.14 10.75 2.52
CA MET A 39 10.17 11.76 2.24
C MET A 39 10.22 12.84 3.33
N MET A 40 9.08 13.29 3.83
CA MET A 40 9.00 14.24 4.95
C MET A 40 9.47 13.62 6.27
N MET A 41 9.14 12.35 6.54
CA MET A 41 9.67 11.59 7.67
C MET A 41 11.20 11.53 7.64
N ARG A 42 11.80 11.32 6.46
CA ARG A 42 13.26 11.30 6.27
C ARG A 42 13.90 12.66 6.56
N ALA A 43 13.20 13.77 6.29
CA ALA A 43 13.67 15.11 6.62
C ALA A 43 13.62 15.43 8.13
N GLY A 44 12.90 14.61 8.92
CA GLY A 44 12.81 14.74 10.37
C GLY A 44 11.70 15.67 10.86
N THR A 45 11.35 15.53 12.13
CA THR A 45 10.28 16.31 12.79
C THR A 45 10.71 17.73 13.13
N ASP A 46 12.01 17.98 13.32
CA ASP A 46 12.55 19.33 13.56
C ASP A 46 12.21 20.31 12.42
N LEU A 47 12.26 19.83 11.17
CA LEU A 47 11.90 20.65 10.02
C LEU A 47 10.40 20.99 10.05
N ALA A 48 9.54 20.01 10.33
CA ALA A 48 8.10 20.26 10.48
C ALA A 48 7.80 21.29 11.57
N ALA A 49 8.46 21.14 12.73
CA ALA A 49 8.29 22.01 13.89
C ALA A 49 8.77 23.46 13.66
N SER A 50 9.60 23.70 12.64
CA SER A 50 10.04 25.05 12.25
C SER A 50 8.97 25.88 11.53
N TYR A 51 7.86 25.24 11.11
CA TYR A 51 6.72 25.87 10.44
C TYR A 51 5.44 25.74 11.29
N GLY A 52 4.60 26.77 11.27
CA GLY A 52 3.30 26.74 11.92
C GLY A 52 2.21 26.23 10.97
N HIS A 53 1.30 25.38 11.46
CA HIS A 53 0.16 24.92 10.66
C HIS A 53 -1.15 25.02 11.47
N PRO A 54 -1.54 26.23 11.90
CA PRO A 54 -2.66 26.44 12.85
C PRO A 54 -4.03 26.09 12.26
N SER A 55 -4.17 26.11 10.93
CA SER A 55 -5.43 25.81 10.23
C SER A 55 -5.60 24.33 9.93
N LEU A 56 -4.52 23.54 9.98
CA LEU A 56 -4.53 22.13 9.61
C LEU A 56 -5.35 21.33 10.62
N ARG A 57 -6.40 20.67 10.14
CA ARG A 57 -7.35 19.90 10.97
C ARG A 57 -7.55 18.45 10.51
N PHE A 58 -7.05 18.10 9.33
CA PHE A 58 -7.16 16.74 8.79
C PHE A 58 -6.03 16.45 7.82
N ILE A 59 -5.40 15.28 7.98
CA ILE A 59 -4.37 14.77 7.08
C ILE A 59 -4.81 13.39 6.61
N ALA A 60 -4.81 13.16 5.30
CA ALA A 60 -5.12 11.88 4.71
C ALA A 60 -4.08 11.44 3.67
N SER A 61 -3.98 10.13 3.50
CA SER A 61 -3.04 9.49 2.59
C SER A 61 -3.75 8.65 1.53
N VAL A 62 -3.20 8.54 0.32
CA VAL A 62 -3.82 7.79 -0.79
C VAL A 62 -2.83 7.18 -1.76
N GLY A 63 -3.24 6.09 -2.40
CA GLY A 63 -2.64 5.57 -3.64
C GLY A 63 -1.59 4.48 -3.40
N GLU A 64 -1.11 4.36 -2.18
CA GLU A 64 -0.26 3.28 -1.70
C GLU A 64 -0.69 2.90 -0.28
N PRO A 65 -0.33 1.71 0.21
CA PRO A 65 -0.63 1.35 1.60
C PRO A 65 0.19 2.21 2.57
N LEU A 66 -0.45 2.69 3.64
CA LEU A 66 0.18 3.55 4.63
C LEU A 66 0.83 2.73 5.75
N ASN A 67 2.14 2.92 5.96
CA ASN A 67 2.85 2.27 7.06
C ASN A 67 2.33 2.78 8.43
N PRO A 68 2.11 1.91 9.44
CA PRO A 68 1.77 2.30 10.82
C PRO A 68 2.63 3.42 11.41
N GLU A 69 3.92 3.49 11.05
CA GLU A 69 4.84 4.53 11.50
C GLU A 69 4.44 5.92 11.02
N ALA A 70 3.93 6.05 9.79
CA ALA A 70 3.49 7.33 9.24
C ALA A 70 2.32 7.93 10.04
N VAL A 71 1.43 7.07 10.57
CA VAL A 71 0.33 7.50 11.45
C VAL A 71 0.88 8.12 12.74
N ARG A 72 1.88 7.48 13.35
CA ARG A 72 2.52 7.96 14.58
C ARG A 72 3.34 9.23 14.32
N TRP A 73 4.10 9.25 13.24
CA TRP A 73 4.88 10.40 12.84
C TRP A 73 4.00 11.62 12.57
N GLY A 74 2.81 11.45 11.97
CA GLY A 74 1.87 12.56 11.79
C GLY A 74 1.47 13.21 13.12
N VAL A 75 1.24 12.41 14.16
CA VAL A 75 0.93 12.92 15.50
C VAL A 75 2.11 13.69 16.07
N GLU A 76 3.34 13.20 15.90
CA GLU A 76 4.55 13.88 16.36
C GLU A 76 4.83 15.17 15.60
N ALA A 77 4.72 15.15 14.26
CA ALA A 77 5.06 16.26 13.38
C ALA A 77 3.99 17.36 13.34
N PHE A 78 2.71 16.98 13.37
CA PHE A 78 1.58 17.90 13.15
C PHE A 78 0.54 17.92 14.27
N GLY A 79 0.68 17.07 15.28
CA GLY A 79 -0.36 16.87 16.30
C GLY A 79 -1.60 16.12 15.79
N LEU A 80 -1.55 15.54 14.57
CA LEU A 80 -2.67 14.90 13.91
C LEU A 80 -2.26 13.57 13.28
N PRO A 81 -3.02 12.47 13.45
CA PRO A 81 -2.72 11.25 12.75
C PRO A 81 -3.03 11.37 11.25
N ILE A 82 -2.25 10.66 10.44
CA ILE A 82 -2.50 10.55 8.99
C ILE A 82 -3.54 9.45 8.75
N HIS A 83 -4.64 9.80 8.10
CA HIS A 83 -5.76 8.89 7.84
C HIS A 83 -5.58 8.17 6.50
N ASP A 84 -5.49 6.85 6.54
CA ASP A 84 -5.45 6.06 5.31
C ASP A 84 -6.83 5.97 4.63
N ASN A 85 -6.85 5.94 3.31
CA ASN A 85 -8.03 5.64 2.51
C ASN A 85 -7.67 4.84 1.27
N TRP A 86 -8.57 3.95 0.91
CA TRP A 86 -8.41 3.04 -0.21
C TRP A 86 -9.52 3.23 -1.23
N TRP A 87 -9.10 3.24 -2.49
CA TRP A 87 -9.94 3.24 -3.68
C TRP A 87 -9.09 2.97 -4.94
N GLN A 88 -9.76 2.84 -6.07
CA GLN A 88 -9.15 2.63 -7.38
C GLN A 88 -9.81 3.53 -8.42
N THR A 89 -9.17 3.72 -9.57
CA THR A 89 -9.74 4.49 -10.69
C THR A 89 -11.14 4.00 -11.06
N GLU A 90 -11.34 2.69 -11.09
CA GLU A 90 -12.59 1.98 -11.42
C GLU A 90 -13.71 2.22 -10.39
N THR A 91 -13.34 2.54 -9.15
CA THR A 91 -14.29 2.85 -8.08
C THR A 91 -14.75 4.31 -8.13
N GLY A 92 -13.99 5.20 -8.79
CA GLY A 92 -14.27 6.62 -8.99
C GLY A 92 -14.13 7.52 -7.75
N GLY A 93 -13.94 6.94 -6.56
CA GLY A 93 -13.76 7.70 -5.32
C GLY A 93 -13.49 6.78 -4.13
N ILE A 94 -13.26 7.38 -2.95
CA ILE A 94 -12.90 6.65 -1.72
C ILE A 94 -13.95 5.60 -1.36
N MET A 95 -13.52 4.37 -1.05
CA MET A 95 -14.42 3.25 -0.70
C MET A 95 -14.25 2.82 0.76
N ILE A 96 -13.01 2.77 1.24
CA ILE A 96 -12.66 2.40 2.62
C ILE A 96 -11.80 3.52 3.17
N ALA A 97 -12.09 3.99 4.38
CA ALA A 97 -11.30 5.07 4.97
C ALA A 97 -11.26 4.99 6.50
N ASN A 98 -10.18 5.52 7.05
CA ASN A 98 -10.17 6.07 8.40
C ASN A 98 -10.81 7.46 8.32
N ILE A 99 -12.02 7.62 8.87
CA ILE A 99 -12.68 8.93 8.93
C ILE A 99 -12.34 9.62 10.25
N ALA A 100 -12.41 10.96 10.27
CA ALA A 100 -12.09 11.76 11.47
C ALA A 100 -12.92 11.39 12.72
N ALA A 101 -14.08 10.75 12.53
CA ALA A 101 -15.00 10.35 13.59
C ALA A 101 -14.70 8.96 14.19
N THR A 102 -13.61 8.30 13.78
CA THR A 102 -13.33 6.91 14.14
C THR A 102 -11.89 6.70 14.56
N ASP A 103 -11.68 5.77 15.49
CA ASP A 103 -10.34 5.38 15.91
C ASP A 103 -9.53 4.82 14.72
N ILE A 104 -8.25 5.17 14.68
CA ILE A 104 -7.33 4.65 13.66
C ILE A 104 -6.62 3.44 14.24
N LYS A 105 -6.68 2.31 13.53
CA LYS A 105 -5.78 1.18 13.76
C LYS A 105 -4.59 1.35 12.81
N PRO A 106 -3.38 1.70 13.30
CA PRO A 106 -2.25 1.96 12.42
C PRO A 106 -1.96 0.76 11.50
N GLY A 107 -1.90 1.01 10.19
CA GLY A 107 -1.76 -0.02 9.14
C GLY A 107 -3.07 -0.57 8.56
N SER A 108 -4.21 -0.21 9.14
CA SER A 108 -5.52 -0.48 8.53
C SER A 108 -5.95 0.67 7.62
N MET A 109 -6.60 0.33 6.50
CA MET A 109 -7.26 1.27 5.59
C MET A 109 -8.52 1.89 6.21
N GLY A 110 -8.96 1.41 7.38
CA GLY A 110 -10.16 1.83 8.07
C GLY A 110 -11.36 0.95 7.73
N ARG A 111 -12.55 1.57 7.62
CA ARG A 111 -13.82 0.86 7.42
C ARG A 111 -14.52 1.33 6.15
N PRO A 112 -15.45 0.54 5.58
CA PRO A 112 -16.22 0.95 4.41
C PRO A 112 -16.97 2.26 4.66
N LEU A 113 -16.99 3.15 3.67
CA LEU A 113 -17.80 4.36 3.74
C LEU A 113 -19.30 4.03 3.72
N PRO A 114 -20.17 4.94 4.23
CA PRO A 114 -21.61 4.73 4.17
C PRO A 114 -22.11 4.41 2.75
N GLY A 115 -22.84 3.31 2.60
CA GLY A 115 -23.36 2.85 1.31
C GLY A 115 -22.39 1.97 0.50
N VAL A 116 -21.17 1.74 0.99
CA VAL A 116 -20.22 0.79 0.40
C VAL A 116 -20.27 -0.53 1.18
N GLU A 117 -20.58 -1.62 0.48
CA GLU A 117 -20.52 -2.97 1.04
C GLU A 117 -19.23 -3.65 0.58
N VAL A 118 -18.39 -4.02 1.55
CA VAL A 118 -17.09 -4.67 1.35
C VAL A 118 -17.17 -6.12 1.83
N GLY A 119 -16.69 -7.03 0.99
CA GLY A 119 -16.47 -8.44 1.31
C GLY A 119 -15.01 -8.84 1.13
N ILE A 120 -14.59 -9.89 1.84
CA ILE A 120 -13.32 -10.59 1.60
C ILE A 120 -13.68 -11.95 1.03
N LEU A 121 -13.35 -12.21 -0.25
CA LEU A 121 -13.77 -13.42 -0.94
C LEU A 121 -12.67 -14.49 -0.92
N ARG A 122 -13.07 -15.74 -0.74
CA ARG A 122 -12.14 -16.87 -0.79
C ARG A 122 -11.58 -17.05 -2.19
N ARG A 123 -10.27 -17.32 -2.26
CA ARG A 123 -9.57 -17.70 -3.50
C ARG A 123 -9.20 -19.18 -3.47
N ASP A 124 -9.19 -19.81 -4.63
CA ASP A 124 -8.66 -21.16 -4.84
C ASP A 124 -7.13 -21.15 -4.95
N GLU A 125 -6.54 -22.35 -5.14
CA GLU A 125 -5.09 -22.54 -5.31
C GLU A 125 -4.52 -21.88 -6.57
N HIS A 126 -5.37 -21.50 -7.53
CA HIS A 126 -5.00 -20.79 -8.74
C HIS A 126 -5.23 -19.28 -8.62
N GLY A 127 -5.63 -18.81 -7.43
CA GLY A 127 -5.88 -17.40 -7.18
C GLY A 127 -7.17 -16.87 -7.81
N LYS A 128 -8.13 -17.72 -8.15
CA LYS A 128 -9.46 -17.29 -8.61
C LYS A 128 -10.43 -17.29 -7.45
N VAL A 129 -11.38 -16.35 -7.48
CA VAL A 129 -12.47 -16.30 -6.50
C VAL A 129 -13.31 -17.58 -6.61
N VAL A 130 -13.56 -18.21 -5.47
CA VAL A 130 -14.41 -19.41 -5.39
C VAL A 130 -15.87 -18.98 -5.53
N VAL A 131 -16.58 -19.57 -6.50
CA VAL A 131 -17.99 -19.28 -6.79
C VAL A 131 -18.80 -20.57 -6.74
N HIS A 132 -19.84 -20.61 -5.91
CA HIS A 132 -20.80 -21.71 -5.80
C HIS A 132 -22.19 -21.22 -6.19
N ASP A 133 -22.88 -21.95 -7.07
CA ASP A 133 -24.24 -21.62 -7.51
C ASP A 133 -24.42 -20.15 -7.96
N GLY A 134 -23.38 -19.57 -8.58
CA GLY A 134 -23.38 -18.19 -9.07
C GLY A 134 -23.11 -17.12 -8.01
N ALA A 135 -22.80 -17.49 -6.77
CA ALA A 135 -22.43 -16.58 -5.67
C ALA A 135 -20.98 -16.81 -5.23
N ALA A 136 -20.23 -15.73 -5.00
CA ALA A 136 -18.87 -15.86 -4.47
C ALA A 136 -18.89 -16.29 -3.00
N GLU A 137 -17.94 -17.14 -2.62
CA GLU A 137 -17.75 -17.57 -1.24
C GLU A 137 -17.05 -16.46 -0.44
N GLU A 138 -17.80 -15.79 0.44
CA GLU A 138 -17.25 -14.78 1.34
C GLU A 138 -16.63 -15.41 2.59
N ILE A 139 -15.48 -14.88 3.01
CA ILE A 139 -14.80 -15.21 4.25
C ILE A 139 -15.49 -14.44 5.39
N PRO A 140 -16.06 -15.14 6.40
CA PRO A 140 -16.73 -14.48 7.51
C PRO A 140 -15.73 -13.73 8.40
N LEU A 141 -16.23 -12.71 9.11
CA LEU A 141 -15.44 -12.02 10.12
C LEU A 141 -14.93 -13.00 11.20
N PRO A 142 -13.74 -12.76 11.77
CA PRO A 142 -13.24 -13.58 12.86
C PRO A 142 -14.20 -13.56 14.06
N VAL A 143 -14.44 -14.73 14.65
CA VAL A 143 -15.25 -14.91 15.86
C VAL A 143 -14.33 -15.28 17.02
N ASP A 144 -14.58 -14.74 18.22
CA ASP A 144 -13.88 -15.09 19.47
C ASP A 144 -12.34 -15.00 19.41
N GLY A 145 -11.82 -13.99 18.70
CA GLY A 145 -10.36 -13.81 18.55
C GLY A 145 -9.72 -14.80 17.56
N GLY A 146 -10.51 -15.44 16.71
CA GLY A 146 -10.02 -16.23 15.58
C GLY A 146 -9.10 -15.43 14.63
N PRO A 147 -8.32 -16.13 13.79
CA PRO A 147 -7.39 -15.46 12.88
C PRO A 147 -8.15 -14.66 11.81
N MET A 148 -7.59 -13.52 11.42
CA MET A 148 -8.00 -12.87 10.18
C MET A 148 -7.54 -13.73 9.01
N ILE A 149 -8.48 -14.08 8.13
CA ILE A 149 -8.19 -14.85 6.92
C ILE A 149 -8.11 -13.88 5.75
N GLU A 150 -7.08 -14.08 4.92
CA GLU A 150 -6.86 -13.31 3.71
C GLU A 150 -7.77 -13.78 2.58
N GLY A 151 -8.21 -12.83 1.76
CA GLY A 151 -8.91 -13.10 0.52
C GLY A 151 -8.94 -11.90 -0.41
N GLU A 152 -9.64 -12.05 -1.52
CA GLU A 152 -9.87 -10.99 -2.50
C GLU A 152 -10.76 -9.90 -1.90
N LEU A 153 -10.28 -8.66 -1.88
CA LEU A 153 -11.09 -7.50 -1.52
C LEU A 153 -12.13 -7.25 -2.61
N ALA A 154 -13.40 -7.24 -2.25
CA ALA A 154 -14.48 -7.07 -3.20
C ALA A 154 -15.55 -6.10 -2.71
N LEU A 155 -16.24 -5.47 -3.66
CA LEU A 155 -17.31 -4.52 -3.41
C LEU A 155 -18.62 -5.00 -4.01
N ARG A 156 -19.76 -4.82 -3.33
CA ARG A 156 -21.06 -5.03 -4.00
C ARG A 156 -21.24 -3.95 -5.06
N PRO A 157 -21.52 -4.32 -6.32
CA PRO A 157 -21.80 -3.36 -7.38
C PRO A 157 -23.00 -2.47 -7.03
N GLY A 158 -23.03 -1.27 -7.62
CA GLY A 158 -24.17 -0.35 -7.51
C GLY A 158 -23.88 0.94 -6.75
N TRP A 159 -22.63 1.19 -6.35
CA TRP A 159 -22.27 2.50 -5.81
C TRP A 159 -22.30 3.60 -6.89
N PRO A 160 -22.53 4.88 -6.54
CA PRO A 160 -22.80 5.92 -7.53
C PRO A 160 -21.63 6.26 -8.47
N SER A 161 -20.39 6.19 -7.99
CA SER A 161 -19.17 6.56 -8.74
C SER A 161 -18.55 5.41 -9.52
N MET A 162 -19.21 4.26 -9.59
CA MET A 162 -18.71 3.08 -10.29
C MET A 162 -18.45 3.38 -11.76
N PHE A 163 -17.25 3.02 -12.23
CA PHE A 163 -16.91 3.12 -13.64
C PHE A 163 -17.92 2.38 -14.54
N ARG A 164 -17.97 2.78 -15.81
CA ARG A 164 -18.86 2.16 -16.81
C ARG A 164 -18.25 0.93 -17.47
N GLY A 165 -16.96 0.70 -17.28
CA GLY A 165 -16.16 -0.29 -17.98
C GLY A 165 -14.97 0.35 -18.69
N TYR A 166 -14.09 -0.51 -19.19
CA TYR A 166 -12.95 -0.11 -20.01
C TYR A 166 -13.41 0.15 -21.45
N LEU A 167 -12.91 1.25 -22.03
CA LEU A 167 -13.23 1.63 -23.41
C LEU A 167 -12.76 0.54 -24.37
N ASP A 168 -13.67 0.07 -25.22
CA ASP A 168 -13.42 -0.98 -26.23
C ASP A 168 -12.86 -2.32 -25.68
N GLU A 169 -12.97 -2.54 -24.37
CA GLU A 169 -12.49 -3.75 -23.68
C GLU A 169 -13.61 -4.38 -22.81
N PRO A 170 -14.69 -4.92 -23.44
CA PRO A 170 -15.82 -5.50 -22.71
C PRO A 170 -15.43 -6.75 -21.90
N GLU A 171 -14.54 -7.60 -22.43
CA GLU A 171 -14.09 -8.82 -21.74
C GLU A 171 -13.33 -8.49 -20.46
N ARG A 172 -12.45 -7.47 -20.50
CA ARG A 172 -11.73 -6.98 -19.32
C ARG A 172 -12.69 -6.36 -18.30
N THR A 173 -13.73 -5.69 -18.78
CA THR A 173 -14.77 -5.13 -17.92
C THR A 173 -15.53 -6.25 -17.20
N GLU A 174 -15.95 -7.29 -17.92
CA GLU A 174 -16.66 -8.43 -17.36
C GLU A 174 -15.79 -9.21 -16.36
N ALA A 175 -14.49 -9.34 -16.65
CA ALA A 175 -13.53 -9.99 -15.77
C ALA A 175 -13.35 -9.30 -14.40
N CYS A 176 -13.75 -8.03 -14.26
CA CYS A 176 -13.79 -7.34 -12.97
C CYS A 176 -14.95 -7.81 -12.07
N PHE A 177 -15.82 -8.72 -12.53
CA PHE A 177 -16.97 -9.18 -11.78
C PHE A 177 -17.01 -10.70 -11.66
N ALA A 178 -17.30 -11.18 -10.46
CA ALA A 178 -17.58 -12.60 -10.24
C ALA A 178 -18.54 -12.77 -9.06
N GLY A 179 -19.46 -13.72 -9.18
CA GLY A 179 -20.32 -14.13 -8.06
C GLY A 179 -21.14 -13.01 -7.42
N GLY A 180 -21.51 -11.98 -8.20
CA GLY A 180 -22.26 -10.80 -7.72
C GLY A 180 -21.41 -9.73 -7.02
N TRP A 181 -20.09 -9.76 -7.20
CA TRP A 181 -19.15 -8.81 -6.64
C TRP A 181 -18.29 -8.15 -7.72
N TYR A 182 -17.90 -6.90 -7.48
CA TYR A 182 -16.74 -6.28 -8.15
C TYR A 182 -15.46 -6.74 -7.46
N LEU A 183 -14.53 -7.28 -8.23
CA LEU A 183 -13.22 -7.74 -7.79
C LEU A 183 -12.21 -6.61 -7.95
N SER A 184 -11.56 -6.20 -6.86
CA SER A 184 -10.57 -5.11 -6.93
C SER A 184 -9.20 -5.56 -7.45
N GLY A 185 -8.91 -6.87 -7.40
CA GLY A 185 -7.56 -7.41 -7.60
C GLY A 185 -6.63 -7.15 -6.42
N ASP A 186 -7.13 -6.62 -5.30
CA ASP A 186 -6.37 -6.46 -4.05
C ASP A 186 -6.68 -7.60 -3.09
N LEU A 187 -5.66 -8.05 -2.35
CA LEU A 187 -5.84 -8.94 -1.23
C LEU A 187 -5.91 -8.15 0.06
N ALA A 188 -6.86 -8.53 0.90
CA ALA A 188 -7.07 -7.91 2.19
C ALA A 188 -7.52 -8.92 3.25
N ARG A 189 -7.43 -8.47 4.49
CA ARG A 189 -7.97 -9.13 5.68
C ARG A 189 -8.97 -8.21 6.35
N ARG A 190 -9.95 -8.76 7.05
CA ARG A 190 -10.91 -7.99 7.83
C ARG A 190 -10.94 -8.48 9.26
N ASP A 191 -10.84 -7.56 10.22
CA ASP A 191 -10.89 -7.90 11.63
C ASP A 191 -12.33 -7.91 12.17
N ALA A 192 -12.49 -8.37 13.42
CA ALA A 192 -13.78 -8.49 14.08
C ALA A 192 -14.53 -7.15 14.25
N ASP A 193 -13.81 -6.02 14.26
CA ASP A 193 -14.40 -4.68 14.33
C ASP A 193 -14.74 -4.13 12.93
N GLY A 194 -14.51 -4.93 11.89
CA GLY A 194 -14.78 -4.62 10.50
C GLY A 194 -13.72 -3.74 9.82
N TYR A 195 -12.57 -3.50 10.46
CA TYR A 195 -11.46 -2.78 9.85
C TYR A 195 -10.79 -3.65 8.79
N VAL A 196 -10.41 -3.03 7.69
CA VAL A 196 -9.83 -3.70 6.53
C VAL A 196 -8.32 -3.43 6.49
N TRP A 197 -7.55 -4.50 6.29
CA TRP A 197 -6.10 -4.49 6.29
C TRP A 197 -5.61 -4.90 4.90
N PHE A 198 -4.90 -4.00 4.23
CA PHE A 198 -4.30 -4.29 2.93
C PHE A 198 -3.20 -5.34 3.08
N VAL A 199 -3.16 -6.31 2.18
CA VAL A 199 -2.06 -7.29 2.11
C VAL A 199 -1.18 -7.00 0.90
N GLY A 200 -1.79 -6.86 -0.28
CA GLY A 200 -1.05 -6.74 -1.52
C GLY A 200 -1.96 -6.70 -2.73
N ARG A 201 -1.34 -6.53 -3.90
CA ARG A 201 -2.01 -6.78 -5.18
C ARG A 201 -2.03 -8.27 -5.46
N GLY A 202 -3.16 -8.82 -5.88
CA GLY A 202 -3.31 -10.25 -6.17
C GLY A 202 -2.33 -10.76 -7.23
N ASP A 203 -1.90 -9.90 -8.16
CA ASP A 203 -0.87 -10.15 -9.17
C ASP A 203 0.57 -9.96 -8.66
N ASP A 204 0.78 -9.23 -7.56
CA ASP A 204 2.10 -9.06 -6.92
C ASP A 204 2.35 -10.04 -5.77
N VAL A 205 1.33 -10.76 -5.29
CA VAL A 205 1.45 -11.70 -4.17
C VAL A 205 2.38 -12.85 -4.52
N ILE A 206 3.29 -13.14 -3.58
CA ILE A 206 4.32 -14.15 -3.75
C ILE A 206 3.81 -15.46 -3.17
N SER A 207 3.73 -16.51 -3.99
CA SER A 207 3.33 -17.84 -3.55
C SER A 207 4.56 -18.68 -3.21
N SER A 208 4.97 -18.64 -1.93
CA SER A 208 6.15 -19.37 -1.43
C SER A 208 5.76 -20.53 -0.52
N ALA A 209 6.06 -21.77 -0.94
CA ALA A 209 5.77 -23.00 -0.21
C ALA A 209 4.33 -23.09 0.31
N GLY A 210 3.37 -22.71 -0.54
CA GLY A 210 1.93 -22.71 -0.22
C GLY A 210 1.46 -21.54 0.64
N HIS A 211 2.32 -20.58 0.96
CA HIS A 211 1.96 -19.34 1.66
C HIS A 211 1.88 -18.18 0.67
N LEU A 212 0.78 -17.45 0.73
CA LEU A 212 0.61 -16.18 0.04
C LEU A 212 1.25 -15.08 0.88
N ILE A 213 2.24 -14.41 0.30
CA ILE A 213 3.03 -13.39 0.98
C ILE A 213 2.84 -12.07 0.23
N GLY A 214 2.24 -11.10 0.90
CA GLY A 214 2.13 -9.74 0.41
C GLY A 214 3.51 -9.06 0.42
N PRO A 215 4.03 -8.55 -0.72
CA PRO A 215 5.30 -7.85 -0.76
C PRO A 215 5.35 -6.68 0.23
N PHE A 216 4.22 -6.00 0.43
CA PHE A 216 4.12 -4.84 1.30
C PHE A 216 4.41 -5.15 2.78
N GLU A 217 3.99 -6.32 3.27
CA GLU A 217 4.28 -6.74 4.65
C GLU A 217 5.78 -6.91 4.86
N VAL A 218 6.46 -7.49 3.88
CA VAL A 218 7.91 -7.71 3.90
C VAL A 218 8.67 -6.39 3.80
N GLU A 219 8.27 -5.52 2.88
CA GLU A 219 8.84 -4.18 2.70
C GLU A 219 8.69 -3.34 3.98
N SER A 220 7.49 -3.31 4.55
CA SER A 220 7.19 -2.57 5.78
C SER A 220 8.07 -3.05 6.94
N ALA A 221 8.19 -4.37 7.11
CA ALA A 221 9.05 -4.91 8.16
C ALA A 221 10.52 -4.58 7.94
N LEU A 222 11.04 -4.65 6.71
CA LEU A 222 12.43 -4.27 6.42
C LEU A 222 12.70 -2.78 6.65
N MET A 223 11.75 -1.91 6.30
CA MET A 223 11.85 -0.47 6.50
C MET A 223 11.90 -0.04 7.97
N GLU A 224 11.48 -0.89 8.91
CA GLU A 224 11.66 -0.64 10.35
C GLU A 224 13.13 -0.76 10.80
N HIS A 225 14.03 -1.27 9.96
CA HIS A 225 15.44 -1.36 10.28
C HIS A 225 16.14 0.00 10.06
N PRO A 226 16.97 0.50 11.00
CA PRO A 226 17.60 1.83 10.88
C PRO A 226 18.44 2.03 9.62
N ALA A 227 19.04 0.97 9.10
CA ALA A 227 19.86 1.03 7.89
C ALA A 227 19.06 1.12 6.58
N VAL A 228 17.77 0.77 6.58
CA VAL A 228 16.96 0.65 5.35
C VAL A 228 16.28 1.98 5.06
N ALA A 229 16.49 2.51 3.85
CA ALA A 229 15.77 3.67 3.35
C ALA A 229 14.48 3.22 2.66
N GLU A 230 14.58 2.27 1.74
CA GLU A 230 13.48 1.74 0.94
C GLU A 230 13.70 0.25 0.67
N ALA A 231 12.60 -0.47 0.48
CA ALA A 231 12.64 -1.87 0.09
C ALA A 231 11.59 -2.13 -1.01
N GLY A 232 11.97 -2.89 -2.03
CA GLY A 232 11.05 -3.44 -3.03
C GLY A 232 11.13 -4.96 -3.00
N VAL A 233 9.99 -5.63 -2.89
CA VAL A 233 9.94 -7.10 -2.74
C VAL A 233 9.21 -7.74 -3.92
N ILE A 234 9.77 -8.82 -4.44
CA ILE A 234 9.18 -9.61 -5.53
C ILE A 234 9.29 -11.11 -5.24
N GLY A 235 8.45 -11.89 -5.91
CA GLY A 235 8.61 -13.33 -6.03
C GLY A 235 9.58 -13.65 -7.15
N VAL A 236 10.55 -14.54 -6.89
CA VAL A 236 11.41 -15.12 -7.92
C VAL A 236 11.15 -16.62 -8.03
N PRO A 237 11.04 -17.21 -9.24
CA PRO A 237 10.76 -18.63 -9.40
C PRO A 237 11.77 -19.50 -8.66
N ASP A 238 11.27 -20.51 -7.94
CA ASP A 238 12.07 -21.47 -7.21
C ASP A 238 11.53 -22.90 -7.38
N PRO A 239 12.37 -23.88 -7.75
CA PRO A 239 11.93 -25.25 -8.02
C PRO A 239 11.28 -25.98 -6.84
N VAL A 240 11.51 -25.53 -5.61
CA VAL A 240 11.05 -26.22 -4.39
C VAL A 240 9.84 -25.52 -3.79
N SER A 241 9.89 -24.20 -3.70
CA SER A 241 8.89 -23.36 -3.04
C SER A 241 7.92 -22.68 -4.01
N GLY A 242 8.08 -22.87 -5.32
CA GLY A 242 7.29 -22.17 -6.33
C GLY A 242 7.87 -20.78 -6.59
N GLU A 243 7.81 -19.91 -5.59
CA GLU A 243 8.53 -18.65 -5.56
C GLU A 243 9.32 -18.48 -4.25
N LEU A 244 10.47 -17.82 -4.31
CA LEU A 244 11.18 -17.28 -3.15
C LEU A 244 10.88 -15.79 -3.03
N VAL A 245 10.77 -15.32 -1.79
CA VAL A 245 10.70 -13.89 -1.49
C VAL A 245 12.11 -13.29 -1.65
N LYS A 246 12.28 -12.40 -2.64
CA LYS A 246 13.49 -11.61 -2.85
C LYS A 246 13.21 -10.14 -2.54
N ALA A 247 14.07 -9.54 -1.71
CA ALA A 247 14.01 -8.11 -1.39
C ALA A 247 15.17 -7.37 -2.03
N PHE A 248 14.88 -6.22 -2.63
CA PHE A 248 15.85 -5.22 -3.04
C PHE A 248 15.83 -4.08 -2.02
N VAL A 249 16.99 -3.72 -1.48
CA VAL A 249 17.11 -2.78 -0.36
C VAL A 249 18.00 -1.61 -0.78
N ALA A 250 17.46 -0.41 -0.70
CA ALA A 250 18.24 0.83 -0.75
C ALA A 250 18.58 1.26 0.69
N LEU A 251 19.86 1.57 0.94
CA LEU A 251 20.34 1.91 2.28
C LEU A 251 20.21 3.41 2.57
N ARG A 252 20.09 3.76 3.85
CA ARG A 252 20.21 5.15 4.30
C ARG A 252 21.67 5.63 4.17
N PRO A 253 21.90 6.93 3.93
CA PRO A 253 23.24 7.49 3.95
C PRO A 253 24.00 7.13 5.22
N GLY A 254 25.26 6.75 5.09
CA GLY A 254 26.10 6.32 6.22
C GLY A 254 26.07 4.81 6.52
N HIS A 255 25.28 4.03 5.77
CA HIS A 255 25.31 2.57 5.79
C HIS A 255 25.90 2.03 4.48
N GLU A 256 26.76 1.02 4.58
CA GLU A 256 27.41 0.37 3.44
C GLU A 256 26.88 -1.06 3.26
N PRO A 257 26.78 -1.56 2.00
CA PRO A 257 26.29 -2.90 1.72
C PRO A 257 27.33 -3.96 2.07
N THR A 258 27.39 -4.36 3.35
CA THR A 258 28.34 -5.36 3.84
C THR A 258 27.68 -6.73 4.07
N PRO A 259 28.45 -7.83 4.04
CA PRO A 259 27.95 -9.15 4.43
C PRO A 259 27.38 -9.20 5.85
N GLU A 260 27.94 -8.41 6.76
CA GLU A 260 27.46 -8.28 8.14
C GLU A 260 26.08 -7.65 8.19
N LEU A 261 25.88 -6.55 7.45
CA LEU A 261 24.57 -5.88 7.36
C LEU A 261 23.54 -6.77 6.66
N LEU A 262 23.94 -7.53 5.64
CA LEU A 262 23.08 -8.50 4.97
C LEU A 262 22.56 -9.57 5.95
N ALA A 263 23.45 -10.11 6.78
CA ALA A 263 23.10 -11.09 7.81
C ALA A 263 22.20 -10.48 8.89
N GLU A 264 22.47 -9.23 9.30
CA GLU A 264 21.66 -8.47 10.24
C GLU A 264 20.22 -8.28 9.72
N LEU A 265 20.05 -7.77 8.49
CA LEU A 265 18.74 -7.56 7.88
C LEU A 265 17.96 -8.86 7.73
N THR A 266 18.63 -9.95 7.33
CA THR A 266 18.01 -11.28 7.22
C THR A 266 17.52 -11.77 8.58
N GLY A 267 18.34 -11.62 9.63
CA GLY A 267 17.98 -11.98 11.00
C GLY A 267 16.84 -11.13 11.55
N PHE A 268 16.88 -9.83 11.30
CA PHE A 268 15.84 -8.88 11.68
C PHE A 268 14.50 -9.23 11.04
N ALA A 269 14.47 -9.44 9.72
CA ALA A 269 13.26 -9.80 8.99
C ALA A 269 12.69 -11.14 9.48
N ARG A 270 13.53 -12.16 9.71
CA ARG A 270 13.10 -13.45 10.28
C ARG A 270 12.48 -13.31 11.67
N LYS A 271 13.01 -12.44 12.52
CA LYS A 271 12.47 -12.18 13.85
C LYS A 271 11.11 -11.46 13.79
N ARG A 272 10.93 -10.57 12.81
CA ARG A 272 9.70 -9.76 12.64
C ARG A 272 8.57 -10.51 11.94
N LEU A 273 8.90 -11.20 10.85
CA LEU A 273 7.93 -11.81 9.92
C LEU A 273 7.79 -13.33 10.12
N GLY A 274 8.73 -13.95 10.83
CA GLY A 274 8.86 -15.40 10.90
C GLY A 274 9.59 -15.98 9.68
N ALA A 275 10.00 -17.25 9.80
CA ALA A 275 10.87 -17.90 8.83
C ALA A 275 10.23 -18.12 7.45
N VAL A 276 8.90 -18.17 7.39
CA VAL A 276 8.14 -18.42 6.16
C VAL A 276 8.03 -17.16 5.30
N VAL A 277 7.70 -16.03 5.92
CA VAL A 277 7.42 -14.75 5.25
C VAL A 277 8.71 -13.96 4.97
N ALA A 278 9.74 -14.11 5.81
CA ALA A 278 10.98 -13.37 5.67
C ALA A 278 11.70 -13.65 4.33
N PRO A 279 12.33 -12.62 3.73
CA PRO A 279 13.03 -12.75 2.46
C PRO A 279 14.14 -13.79 2.57
N LYS A 280 14.21 -14.66 1.56
CA LYS A 280 15.26 -15.67 1.43
C LYS A 280 16.49 -15.11 0.73
N GLN A 281 16.30 -14.04 -0.03
CA GLN A 281 17.35 -13.29 -0.71
C GLN A 281 17.15 -11.80 -0.45
N ILE A 282 18.24 -11.11 -0.13
CA ILE A 282 18.29 -9.66 -0.02
C ILE A 282 19.43 -9.20 -0.94
N GLU A 283 19.14 -8.23 -1.78
CA GLU A 283 20.10 -7.58 -2.67
C GLU A 283 20.11 -6.09 -2.37
N PHE A 284 21.30 -5.51 -2.23
CA PHE A 284 21.44 -4.06 -2.09
C PHE A 284 21.37 -3.42 -3.47
N ASN A 285 20.43 -2.50 -3.64
CA ASN A 285 20.19 -1.80 -4.90
C ASN A 285 19.75 -0.36 -4.62
N ASP A 286 20.58 0.60 -5.02
CA ASP A 286 20.33 2.02 -4.82
C ASP A 286 19.34 2.61 -5.85
N ASP A 287 19.11 1.92 -6.97
CA ASP A 287 18.23 2.35 -8.07
C ASP A 287 16.98 1.47 -8.17
N LEU A 288 16.13 1.55 -7.14
CA LEU A 288 14.80 0.95 -7.19
C LEU A 288 13.95 1.73 -8.20
N PRO A 289 13.35 1.07 -9.21
CA PRO A 289 12.57 1.76 -10.22
C PRO A 289 11.31 2.37 -9.60
N LYS A 290 11.13 3.67 -9.79
CA LYS A 290 10.03 4.43 -9.21
C LYS A 290 9.22 5.16 -10.26
N THR A 291 7.94 5.31 -10.00
CA THR A 291 7.11 6.28 -10.73
C THR A 291 7.50 7.71 -10.34
N LYS A 292 7.02 8.71 -11.09
CA LYS A 292 7.15 10.13 -10.72
C LYS A 292 6.58 10.49 -9.34
N SER A 293 5.66 9.67 -8.79
CA SER A 293 5.14 9.84 -7.43
C SER A 293 5.97 9.09 -6.37
N GLY A 294 7.14 8.55 -6.76
CA GLY A 294 8.06 7.76 -5.92
C GLY A 294 7.60 6.33 -5.59
N LYS A 295 6.50 5.86 -6.19
CA LYS A 295 6.02 4.47 -6.02
C LYS A 295 6.99 3.47 -6.65
N ILE A 296 7.45 2.47 -5.90
CA ILE A 296 8.25 1.37 -6.44
C ILE A 296 7.44 0.57 -7.47
N VAL A 297 8.00 0.41 -8.67
CA VAL A 297 7.39 -0.32 -9.79
C VAL A 297 7.85 -1.78 -9.75
N ARG A 298 7.19 -2.61 -8.92
CA ARG A 298 7.55 -4.03 -8.71
C ARG A 298 7.55 -4.87 -10.00
N ARG A 299 6.63 -4.60 -10.92
CA ARG A 299 6.63 -5.22 -12.26
C ARG A 299 7.97 -5.05 -12.96
N LEU A 300 8.61 -3.89 -12.81
CA LEU A 300 9.89 -3.61 -13.44
C LEU A 300 11.05 -4.27 -12.70
N LEU A 301 11.03 -4.30 -11.36
CA LEU A 301 11.96 -5.11 -10.57
C LEU A 301 11.92 -6.58 -11.00
N ARG A 302 10.72 -7.15 -11.11
CA ARG A 302 10.50 -8.53 -11.57
C ARG A 302 10.98 -8.72 -13.01
N ALA A 303 10.71 -7.78 -13.91
CA ALA A 303 11.17 -7.87 -15.28
C ALA A 303 12.71 -7.86 -15.39
N ARG A 304 13.38 -6.94 -14.67
CA ARG A 304 14.85 -6.85 -14.61
C ARG A 304 15.48 -8.11 -14.02
N GLU A 305 14.96 -8.57 -12.89
CA GLU A 305 15.46 -9.77 -12.21
C GLU A 305 15.35 -11.02 -13.09
N LEU A 306 14.22 -11.17 -13.79
CA LEU A 306 13.92 -12.36 -14.59
C LEU A 306 14.38 -12.23 -16.07
N GLY A 307 15.01 -11.11 -16.44
CA GLY A 307 15.40 -10.84 -17.83
C GLY A 307 14.23 -10.76 -18.81
N LEU A 308 13.04 -10.37 -18.33
CA LEU A 308 11.83 -10.21 -19.12
C LEU A 308 11.76 -8.80 -19.75
N PRO A 309 11.00 -8.62 -20.84
CA PRO A 309 10.76 -7.28 -21.40
C PRO A 309 10.12 -6.34 -20.36
N GLU A 310 10.69 -5.14 -20.23
CA GLU A 310 10.27 -4.15 -19.24
C GLU A 310 8.88 -3.53 -19.53
N GLY A 311 8.42 -3.58 -20.78
CA GLY A 311 7.12 -3.03 -21.20
C GLY A 311 7.08 -1.50 -21.20
N ASP A 312 5.93 -0.92 -20.85
CA ASP A 312 5.79 0.55 -20.78
C ASP A 312 6.57 1.15 -19.60
N LEU A 313 7.35 2.19 -19.89
CA LEU A 313 8.24 2.92 -18.97
C LEU A 313 7.83 4.41 -18.83
N SER A 314 6.72 4.83 -19.43
CA SER A 314 6.29 6.23 -19.54
C SER A 314 6.08 6.92 -18.19
N THR A 315 5.81 6.16 -17.13
CA THR A 315 5.52 6.66 -15.78
C THR A 315 6.74 6.75 -14.85
N LEU A 316 7.93 6.33 -15.29
CA LEU A 316 9.13 6.33 -14.46
C LEU A 316 9.67 7.73 -14.20
N GLU A 317 10.28 7.91 -13.04
CA GLU A 317 11.10 9.07 -12.70
C GLU A 317 12.43 9.05 -13.49
N GLY A 318 12.96 10.21 -13.89
CA GLY A 318 14.30 10.31 -14.48
C GLY A 318 14.42 10.16 -16.01
N ARG A 319 13.38 10.53 -16.78
CA ARG A 319 13.52 10.86 -18.21
C ARG A 319 13.03 12.26 -18.52
#